data_AF-A0AA36EH10-F1
#
_entry.id   AF-A0AA36EH10-F1
#
_cell.length_a   1.000
_cell.length_b   1.000
_cell.length_c   1.000
_cell.angle_alpha   90.00
_cell.angle_beta   90.00
_cell.angle_gamma   90.00
#
_symmetry.space_group_name_H-M   'P 1'
#
loop_
_entity.id
_entity.type
_entity.pdbx_description
1 polymer ?
#
loop_
_entity_poly.entity_id
_entity_poly.type
_entity_poly.pdbx_seq_one_letter_code
_entity_poly.pdbx_strand_id
1 'polypeptide(L)'
;MEQPIPPYLFAFAAGEIGSREVGPRTKVFAESVPAVLDAAAKEFAGTEDMIRVGEKLFGDYDWERFDLLVLPPSFPYGGMENPRMVFLTPTVIKGDASGAQVVAHELAHSWTGNLITNKTNDHFWLNEGFTTYAERRIVEAVQGEDIAALNIGIGWKGLVDEMERFKDKTEFTKLLTNQEGVDPDDVYSQVPYEKGFQFLWRIERQIGRPAFDEFLKKYIAAFKFQSIDTYMFLDFLKVNVPGIEKEIDLKIWTEGTGIPFDAMEPVSNIYKKIVSLANEFKQGRMPSEEEVANWHGQEWELYLENLPKSVEASQVTALDSRYRLSESKDYEVKVAFLQLAIGSRCSEYYNIVEKTLKEVGRMKYLRPLYTALVQGNVKKEEEKIFAQRVFSEARETYHPIAQGVVESILSKHL
;
A
#
# COMPACT_ATOMS: atom_id res chain seq x y z
N MET A 1 -3.65 15.37 23.61
CA MET A 1 -4.06 13.97 23.39
C MET A 1 -4.62 13.47 24.70
N GLU A 2 -5.95 13.36 24.80
CA GLU A 2 -6.63 12.85 26.01
C GLU A 2 -6.94 11.35 25.90
N GLN A 3 -7.04 10.85 24.67
CA GLN A 3 -7.24 9.44 24.34
C GLN A 3 -5.94 8.65 24.60
N PRO A 4 -6.01 7.46 25.22
CA PRO A 4 -4.83 6.61 25.40
C PRO A 4 -4.38 6.07 24.02
N ILE A 5 -3.07 6.16 23.76
CA ILE A 5 -2.46 5.66 22.52
C ILE A 5 -1.20 4.86 22.84
N PRO A 6 -0.89 3.80 22.08
CA PRO A 6 0.40 3.13 22.13
C PRO A 6 1.54 4.08 21.68
N PRO A 7 2.78 3.94 22.22
CA PRO A 7 3.87 4.87 21.93
C PRO A 7 4.26 4.99 20.45
N TYR A 8 4.07 3.95 19.62
CA TYR A 8 4.43 4.01 18.19
C TYR A 8 3.59 5.03 17.40
N LEU A 9 2.43 5.43 17.94
CA LEU A 9 1.56 6.44 17.34
C LEU A 9 1.94 7.87 17.72
N PHE A 10 2.85 8.05 18.69
CA PHE A 10 3.38 9.38 18.99
C PHE A 10 4.15 9.91 17.78
N ALA A 11 3.74 11.08 17.30
CA ALA A 11 4.41 11.79 16.22
C ALA A 11 4.70 13.23 16.59
N PHE A 12 5.77 13.74 15.98
CA PHE A 12 6.19 15.12 16.10
C PHE A 12 6.76 15.60 14.77
N ALA A 13 6.34 16.78 14.34
CA ALA A 13 6.90 17.47 13.19
C ALA A 13 7.10 18.95 13.53
N ALA A 14 8.22 19.50 13.06
CA ALA A 14 8.53 20.91 13.20
C ALA A 14 9.22 21.40 11.92
N GLY A 15 8.84 22.59 11.47
CA GLY A 15 9.34 23.20 10.24
C GLY A 15 8.53 24.44 9.89
N GLU A 16 8.78 24.99 8.71
CA GLU A 16 7.96 26.07 8.16
C GLU A 16 6.67 25.48 7.57
N ILE A 17 5.68 25.27 8.43
CA ILE A 17 4.45 24.54 8.10
C ILE A 17 3.28 25.51 7.95
N GLY A 18 2.66 25.50 6.77
CA GLY A 18 1.40 26.18 6.49
C GLY A 18 0.20 25.24 6.53
N SER A 19 -1.02 25.75 6.36
CA SER A 19 -2.22 24.91 6.31
C SER A 19 -3.33 25.43 5.38
N ARG A 20 -4.26 24.53 5.03
CA ARG A 20 -5.54 24.80 4.37
C ARG A 20 -6.64 23.98 5.05
N GLU A 21 -7.82 24.56 5.19
CA GLU A 21 -9.02 23.80 5.56
C GLU A 21 -9.50 23.00 4.33
N VAL A 22 -9.81 21.72 4.52
CA VAL A 22 -10.38 20.85 3.46
C VAL A 22 -11.67 20.17 3.90
N GLY A 23 -12.10 20.39 5.14
CA GLY A 23 -13.35 19.87 5.68
C GLY A 23 -13.69 20.52 7.04
N PRO A 24 -14.85 20.17 7.63
CA PRO A 24 -15.29 20.74 8.91
C PRO A 24 -14.38 20.37 10.10
N ARG A 25 -13.60 19.29 9.96
CA ARG A 25 -12.71 18.74 10.99
C ARG A 25 -11.37 18.25 10.43
N THR A 26 -10.99 18.74 9.25
CA THR A 26 -9.78 18.32 8.54
C THR A 26 -9.08 19.55 7.96
N LYS A 27 -7.83 19.72 8.36
CA LYS A 27 -6.83 20.56 7.72
C LYS A 27 -5.81 19.70 7.03
N VAL A 28 -5.31 20.20 5.91
CA VAL A 28 -4.04 19.74 5.37
C VAL A 28 -2.93 20.72 5.74
N PHE A 29 -1.83 20.17 6.20
CA PHE A 29 -0.57 20.83 6.52
C PHE A 29 0.49 20.38 5.53
N ALA A 30 1.41 21.28 5.18
CA ALA A 30 2.57 20.98 4.35
C ALA A 30 3.63 22.08 4.56
N GLU A 31 4.76 21.99 3.85
CA GLU A 31 5.66 23.14 3.70
C GLU A 31 4.89 24.41 3.33
N SER A 32 5.26 25.55 3.90
CA SER A 32 4.56 26.84 3.77
C SER A 32 4.74 27.49 2.38
N VAL A 33 4.56 26.69 1.33
CA VAL A 33 4.63 27.07 -0.08
C VAL A 33 3.20 27.02 -0.64
N PRO A 34 2.63 28.15 -1.12
CA PRO A 34 1.24 28.20 -1.57
C PRO A 34 0.87 27.10 -2.59
N ALA A 35 1.73 26.86 -3.58
CA ALA A 35 1.49 25.84 -4.60
C ALA A 35 1.39 24.41 -4.02
N VAL A 36 2.19 24.09 -2.99
CA VAL A 36 2.15 22.77 -2.33
C VAL A 36 0.87 22.63 -1.51
N LEU A 37 0.55 23.65 -0.72
CA LEU A 37 -0.66 23.69 0.10
C LEU A 37 -1.94 23.61 -0.75
N ASP A 38 -1.99 24.33 -1.86
CA ASP A 38 -3.17 24.37 -2.73
C ASP A 38 -3.31 23.05 -3.51
N ALA A 39 -2.20 22.42 -3.93
CA ALA A 39 -2.23 21.10 -4.56
C ALA A 39 -2.70 20.02 -3.57
N ALA A 40 -2.17 20.03 -2.34
CA ALA A 40 -2.59 19.10 -1.29
C ALA A 40 -4.05 19.31 -0.90
N ALA A 41 -4.50 20.57 -0.77
CA ALA A 41 -5.90 20.88 -0.46
C ALA A 41 -6.86 20.39 -1.54
N LYS A 42 -6.47 20.52 -2.81
CA LYS A 42 -7.25 19.99 -3.93
C LYS A 42 -7.30 18.46 -3.93
N GLU A 43 -6.16 17.80 -3.67
CA GLU A 43 -6.08 16.33 -3.64
C GLU A 43 -6.99 15.74 -2.55
N PHE A 44 -7.04 16.37 -1.38
CA PHE A 44 -7.73 15.83 -0.19
C PHE A 44 -9.09 16.49 0.10
N ALA A 45 -9.69 17.18 -0.87
CA ALA A 45 -11.00 17.82 -0.69
C ALA A 45 -12.12 16.82 -0.36
N GLY A 46 -11.97 15.54 -0.72
CA GLY A 46 -12.95 14.47 -0.47
C GLY A 46 -12.83 13.78 0.90
N THR A 47 -11.91 14.22 1.78
CA THR A 47 -11.63 13.53 3.05
C THR A 47 -12.85 13.44 3.98
N GLU A 48 -13.65 14.49 4.09
CA GLU A 48 -14.83 14.47 4.98
C GLU A 48 -15.88 13.43 4.55
N ASP A 49 -16.06 13.19 3.26
CA ASP A 49 -17.00 12.17 2.78
C ASP A 49 -16.53 10.77 3.16
N MET A 50 -15.22 10.50 3.08
CA MET A 50 -14.64 9.25 3.58
C MET A 50 -14.82 9.09 5.09
N ILE A 51 -14.62 10.15 5.89
CA ILE A 51 -14.84 10.09 7.36
C ILE A 51 -16.28 9.72 7.67
N ARG A 52 -17.26 10.35 7.02
CA ARG A 52 -18.70 10.05 7.21
C ARG A 52 -19.05 8.61 6.83
N VAL A 53 -18.46 8.11 5.75
CA VAL A 53 -18.61 6.71 5.34
C VAL A 53 -18.01 5.78 6.40
N GLY A 54 -16.80 6.06 6.87
CA GLY A 54 -16.16 5.33 7.96
C GLY A 54 -17.01 5.30 9.23
N GLU A 55 -17.56 6.44 9.63
CA GLU A 55 -18.44 6.54 10.81
C GLU A 55 -19.71 5.70 10.66
N LYS A 56 -20.32 5.72 9.47
CA LYS A 56 -21.51 4.91 9.18
C LYS A 56 -21.22 3.42 9.24
N LEU A 57 -20.03 3.00 8.82
CA LEU A 57 -19.62 1.59 8.76
C LEU A 57 -19.14 1.07 10.11
N PHE A 58 -18.34 1.85 10.84
CA PHE A 58 -17.51 1.38 11.95
C PHE A 58 -17.81 2.08 13.30
N GLY A 59 -18.68 3.08 13.32
CA GLY A 59 -19.05 3.84 14.51
C GLY A 59 -18.34 5.18 14.61
N ASP A 60 -18.67 5.97 15.63
CA ASP A 60 -18.22 7.36 15.77
C ASP A 60 -16.69 7.55 15.64
N TYR A 61 -16.28 8.70 15.10
CA TYR A 61 -14.87 9.09 15.02
C TYR A 61 -14.41 9.73 16.34
N ASP A 62 -13.60 9.01 17.13
CA ASP A 62 -13.27 9.37 18.52
C ASP A 62 -12.09 10.34 18.71
N TRP A 63 -11.52 10.88 17.63
CA TRP A 63 -10.27 11.65 17.69
C TRP A 63 -10.44 13.16 17.52
N GLU A 64 -11.68 13.67 17.51
CA GLU A 64 -12.04 15.10 17.34
C GLU A 64 -11.75 15.66 15.93
N ARG A 65 -10.50 15.57 15.47
CA ARG A 65 -10.02 16.05 14.17
C ARG A 65 -9.28 14.94 13.44
N PHE A 66 -9.37 14.96 12.12
CA PHE A 66 -8.57 14.11 11.24
C PHE A 66 -7.78 15.05 10.33
N ASP A 67 -6.62 15.52 10.77
CA ASP A 67 -5.76 16.38 9.97
C ASP A 67 -4.70 15.56 9.21
N LEU A 68 -4.20 16.12 8.10
CA LEU A 68 -3.22 15.50 7.22
C LEU A 68 -1.95 16.37 7.19
N LEU A 69 -0.77 15.78 7.35
CA LEU A 69 0.52 16.44 7.15
C LEU A 69 1.25 15.81 5.97
N VAL A 70 1.37 16.57 4.88
CA VAL A 70 2.24 16.21 3.77
C VAL A 70 3.68 16.53 4.15
N LEU A 71 4.48 15.49 4.30
CA LEU A 71 5.90 15.57 4.66
C LEU A 71 6.78 15.90 3.45
N PRO A 72 8.07 16.22 3.68
CA PRO A 72 9.04 16.33 2.61
C PRO A 72 9.21 15.01 1.82
N PRO A 73 9.76 15.05 0.59
CA PRO A 73 9.91 13.87 -0.27
C PRO A 73 10.73 12.72 0.33
N SER A 74 11.55 12.98 1.36
CA SER A 74 12.36 11.98 2.04
C SER A 74 11.56 11.00 2.91
N PHE A 75 10.27 11.25 3.17
CA PHE A 75 9.42 10.36 3.97
C PHE A 75 9.37 8.94 3.36
N PRO A 76 9.73 7.88 4.12
CA PRO A 76 10.00 6.57 3.54
C PRO A 76 8.75 5.72 3.27
N TYR A 77 7.58 6.12 3.77
CA TYR A 77 6.32 5.36 3.70
C TYR A 77 5.26 6.05 2.82
N GLY A 78 4.11 5.40 2.64
CA GLY A 78 2.93 6.00 2.01
C GLY A 78 2.22 6.97 2.94
N GLY A 79 1.85 6.47 4.12
CA GLY A 79 1.36 7.28 5.22
C GLY A 79 1.80 6.71 6.56
N MET A 80 1.36 7.37 7.63
CA MET A 80 1.42 6.89 9.00
C MET A 80 0.19 7.44 9.73
N GLU A 81 -0.54 6.55 10.39
CA GLU A 81 -1.88 6.74 10.96
C GLU A 81 -1.90 7.53 12.27
N ASN A 82 -0.93 8.41 12.48
CA ASN A 82 -0.76 9.13 13.73
C ASN A 82 -2.08 9.84 14.12
N PRO A 83 -2.69 9.53 15.28
CA PRO A 83 -4.02 10.00 15.61
C PRO A 83 -4.09 11.52 15.57
N ARG A 84 -5.12 12.03 14.89
CA ARG A 84 -5.39 13.46 14.61
C ARG A 84 -4.47 14.12 13.60
N MET A 85 -3.36 13.51 13.19
CA MET A 85 -2.38 14.11 12.30
C MET A 85 -1.71 13.04 11.43
N VAL A 86 -2.42 12.53 10.44
CA VAL A 86 -1.90 11.51 9.52
C VAL A 86 -0.72 12.09 8.75
N PHE A 87 0.43 11.42 8.78
CA PHE A 87 1.57 11.80 7.96
C PHE A 87 1.42 11.18 6.58
N LEU A 88 1.71 11.93 5.52
CA LEU A 88 1.60 11.49 4.13
C LEU A 88 2.86 11.85 3.36
N THR A 89 3.27 10.97 2.44
CA THR A 89 4.27 11.29 1.42
C THR A 89 3.71 12.31 0.42
N PRO A 90 4.52 13.24 -0.13
CA PRO A 90 4.04 14.15 -1.17
C PRO A 90 3.73 13.42 -2.48
N THR A 91 4.18 12.16 -2.64
CA THR A 91 3.92 11.33 -3.82
C THR A 91 2.47 10.87 -3.96
N VAL A 92 1.62 11.07 -2.93
CA VAL A 92 0.16 10.88 -3.08
C VAL A 92 -0.54 12.11 -3.66
N ILE A 93 0.14 13.25 -3.86
CA ILE A 93 -0.46 14.41 -4.54
C ILE A 93 -0.36 14.19 -6.06
N LYS A 94 -1.34 13.49 -6.61
CA LYS A 94 -1.36 13.08 -8.02
C LYS A 94 -2.01 14.12 -8.94
N GLY A 95 -2.92 14.92 -8.40
CA GLY A 95 -3.64 15.99 -9.08
C GLY A 95 -5.02 15.58 -9.61
N ASP A 96 -5.41 14.32 -9.43
CA ASP A 96 -6.66 13.71 -9.86
C ASP A 96 -7.50 13.12 -8.71
N ALA A 97 -7.10 13.37 -7.46
CA ALA A 97 -7.71 12.86 -6.22
C ALA A 97 -7.57 11.34 -5.99
N SER A 98 -6.92 10.59 -6.89
CA SER A 98 -6.68 9.16 -6.68
C SER A 98 -5.72 8.87 -5.52
N GLY A 99 -4.90 9.85 -5.12
CA GLY A 99 -4.06 9.76 -3.93
C GLY A 99 -4.84 9.68 -2.62
N ALA A 100 -6.10 10.10 -2.63
CA ALA A 100 -7.00 10.03 -1.48
C ALA A 100 -7.30 8.57 -1.04
N GLN A 101 -7.01 7.57 -1.88
CA GLN A 101 -7.11 6.17 -1.44
C GLN A 101 -6.17 5.86 -0.28
N VAL A 102 -4.94 6.41 -0.28
CA VAL A 102 -4.02 6.26 0.87
C VAL A 102 -4.67 6.86 2.11
N VAL A 103 -5.36 7.99 1.98
CA VAL A 103 -6.11 8.60 3.09
C VAL A 103 -7.24 7.70 3.60
N ALA A 104 -7.87 6.88 2.75
CA ALA A 104 -8.88 5.91 3.19
C ALA A 104 -8.27 4.82 4.10
N HIS A 105 -7.04 4.37 3.80
CA HIS A 105 -6.31 3.42 4.62
C HIS A 105 -5.94 4.02 5.98
N GLU A 106 -5.33 5.20 5.99
CA GLU A 106 -4.96 5.90 7.22
C GLU A 106 -6.19 6.30 8.06
N LEU A 107 -7.31 6.61 7.40
CA LEU A 107 -8.58 6.83 8.06
C LEU A 107 -9.10 5.55 8.71
N ALA A 108 -9.06 4.41 8.02
CA ALA A 108 -9.51 3.12 8.56
C ALA A 108 -8.76 2.75 9.85
N HIS A 109 -7.47 3.07 9.95
CA HIS A 109 -6.70 2.87 11.17
C HIS A 109 -7.26 3.60 12.40
N SER A 110 -8.04 4.66 12.19
CA SER A 110 -8.74 5.36 13.28
C SER A 110 -9.68 4.45 14.07
N TRP A 111 -10.13 3.31 13.50
CA TRP A 111 -10.85 2.26 14.21
C TRP A 111 -9.99 1.00 14.43
N THR A 112 -9.17 0.62 13.47
CA THR A 112 -8.43 -0.66 13.47
C THR A 112 -6.92 -0.41 13.50
N GLY A 113 -6.32 -0.45 14.67
CA GLY A 113 -4.92 -0.04 14.93
C GLY A 113 -4.85 1.01 16.03
N ASN A 114 -5.57 2.13 15.86
CA ASN A 114 -5.54 3.24 16.82
C ASN A 114 -6.50 3.04 18.01
N LEU A 115 -7.75 2.63 17.74
CA LEU A 115 -8.68 2.27 18.81
C LEU A 115 -8.43 0.86 19.34
N ILE A 116 -8.10 -0.08 18.46
CA ILE A 116 -7.85 -1.48 18.81
C ILE A 116 -6.46 -1.82 18.28
N THR A 117 -5.50 -1.96 19.16
CA THR A 117 -4.10 -2.13 18.77
C THR A 117 -3.66 -3.57 18.93
N ASN A 118 -2.82 -4.09 18.03
CA ASN A 118 -2.08 -5.33 18.27
C ASN A 118 -1.22 -5.24 19.55
N LYS A 119 -1.26 -6.29 20.37
CA LYS A 119 -0.51 -6.35 21.65
C LYS A 119 1.00 -6.47 21.47
N THR A 120 1.43 -7.16 20.42
CA THR A 120 2.83 -7.31 19.97
C THR A 120 2.84 -7.37 18.44
N ASN A 121 4.00 -7.19 17.81
CA ASN A 121 4.12 -7.24 16.35
C ASN A 121 3.78 -8.61 15.75
N ASP A 122 3.81 -9.68 16.55
CA ASP A 122 3.34 -11.02 16.12
C ASP A 122 1.87 -11.03 15.69
N HIS A 123 1.09 -10.09 16.22
CA HIS A 123 -0.33 -9.90 15.96
C HIS A 123 -0.61 -8.75 14.98
N PHE A 124 0.39 -8.27 14.24
CA PHE A 124 0.29 -7.08 13.40
C PHE A 124 -0.83 -7.15 12.34
N TRP A 125 -1.19 -8.37 11.91
CA TRP A 125 -2.35 -8.57 11.01
C TRP A 125 -3.68 -8.06 11.60
N LEU A 126 -3.82 -7.94 12.93
CA LEU A 126 -5.02 -7.37 13.56
C LEU A 126 -5.17 -5.87 13.29
N ASN A 127 -4.07 -5.16 13.08
CA ASN A 127 -4.11 -3.80 12.55
C ASN A 127 -4.36 -3.90 11.05
N GLU A 128 -3.39 -4.43 10.30
CA GLU A 128 -3.35 -4.27 8.85
C GLU A 128 -4.43 -5.01 8.09
N GLY A 129 -4.78 -6.22 8.51
CA GLY A 129 -5.83 -7.00 7.89
C GLY A 129 -7.20 -6.35 8.05
N PHE A 130 -7.48 -5.83 9.26
CA PHE A 130 -8.71 -5.09 9.55
C PHE A 130 -8.74 -3.73 8.86
N THR A 131 -7.63 -3.00 8.84
CA THR A 131 -7.53 -1.73 8.12
C THR A 131 -7.71 -1.93 6.63
N THR A 132 -7.06 -2.92 6.02
CA THR A 132 -7.22 -3.25 4.59
C THR A 132 -8.67 -3.63 4.28
N TYR A 133 -9.34 -4.34 5.18
CA TYR A 133 -10.78 -4.62 5.07
C TYR A 133 -11.62 -3.34 5.13
N ALA A 134 -11.38 -2.49 6.13
CA ALA A 134 -12.12 -1.25 6.32
C ALA A 134 -11.88 -0.24 5.19
N GLU A 135 -10.64 -0.10 4.72
CA GLU A 135 -10.25 0.70 3.55
C GLU A 135 -11.09 0.28 2.34
N ARG A 136 -11.12 -1.01 2.01
CA ARG A 136 -11.84 -1.52 0.83
C ARG A 136 -13.34 -1.29 0.94
N ARG A 137 -13.92 -1.35 2.14
CA ARG A 137 -15.33 -1.00 2.40
C ARG A 137 -15.60 0.49 2.24
N ILE A 138 -14.67 1.36 2.64
CA ILE A 138 -14.76 2.81 2.41
C ILE A 138 -14.67 3.08 0.91
N VAL A 139 -13.67 2.53 0.21
CA VAL A 139 -13.50 2.67 -1.24
C VAL A 139 -14.74 2.17 -1.99
N GLU A 140 -15.29 1.01 -1.63
CA GLU A 140 -16.52 0.49 -2.23
C GLU A 140 -17.68 1.50 -2.11
N ALA A 141 -17.84 2.12 -0.95
CA ALA A 141 -18.91 3.09 -0.72
C ALA A 141 -18.68 4.44 -1.43
N VAL A 142 -17.43 4.87 -1.64
CA VAL A 142 -17.12 6.17 -2.26
C VAL A 142 -16.85 6.11 -3.76
N GLN A 143 -16.29 5.00 -4.26
CA GLN A 143 -15.82 4.82 -5.63
C GLN A 143 -16.51 3.66 -6.36
N GLY A 144 -17.29 2.82 -5.64
CA GLY A 144 -18.09 1.75 -6.21
C GLY A 144 -17.43 0.36 -6.17
N GLU A 145 -18.26 -0.65 -6.42
CA GLU A 145 -17.90 -2.06 -6.32
C GLU A 145 -16.80 -2.48 -7.31
N ASP A 146 -16.77 -1.93 -8.52
CA ASP A 146 -15.78 -2.29 -9.53
C ASP A 146 -14.35 -1.89 -9.13
N ILE A 147 -14.19 -0.70 -8.54
CA ILE A 147 -12.89 -0.23 -8.03
C ILE A 147 -12.49 -1.00 -6.77
N ALA A 148 -13.44 -1.27 -5.87
CA ALA A 148 -13.16 -2.13 -4.72
C ALA A 148 -12.72 -3.54 -5.15
N ALA A 149 -13.37 -4.13 -6.15
CA ALA A 149 -12.99 -5.42 -6.72
C ALA A 149 -11.60 -5.37 -7.40
N LEU A 150 -11.27 -4.28 -8.11
CA LEU A 150 -9.93 -4.05 -8.65
C LEU A 150 -8.87 -4.06 -7.53
N ASN A 151 -9.11 -3.32 -6.45
CA ASN A 151 -8.21 -3.26 -5.28
C ASN A 151 -8.01 -4.63 -4.64
N ILE A 152 -9.08 -5.42 -4.48
CA ILE A 152 -8.99 -6.78 -3.96
C ILE A 152 -8.18 -7.67 -4.91
N GLY A 153 -8.36 -7.52 -6.23
CA GLY A 153 -7.59 -8.24 -7.26
C GLY A 153 -6.09 -7.93 -7.26
N ILE A 154 -5.74 -6.64 -7.12
CA ILE A 154 -4.35 -6.20 -6.99
C ILE A 154 -3.73 -6.76 -5.70
N GLY A 155 -4.46 -6.64 -4.58
CA GLY A 155 -4.02 -7.20 -3.30
C GLY A 155 -3.81 -8.71 -3.33
N TRP A 156 -4.69 -9.45 -4.00
CA TRP A 156 -4.53 -10.89 -4.21
C TRP A 156 -3.26 -11.23 -4.99
N LYS A 157 -2.99 -10.51 -6.09
CA LYS A 157 -1.76 -10.68 -6.87
C LYS A 157 -0.52 -10.40 -6.01
N GLY A 158 -0.54 -9.33 -5.22
CA GLY A 158 0.52 -9.01 -4.27
C GLY A 158 0.76 -10.10 -3.24
N LEU A 159 -0.32 -10.67 -2.67
CA LEU A 159 -0.22 -11.80 -1.75
C LEU A 159 0.44 -13.02 -2.41
N VAL A 160 0.05 -13.35 -3.65
CA VAL A 160 0.67 -14.44 -4.41
C VAL A 160 2.17 -14.20 -4.64
N ASP A 161 2.56 -12.96 -4.94
CA ASP A 161 3.97 -12.61 -5.13
C ASP A 161 4.78 -12.74 -3.82
N GLU A 162 4.20 -12.39 -2.67
CA GLU A 162 4.83 -12.60 -1.37
C GLU A 162 4.98 -14.09 -1.04
N MET A 163 4.03 -14.94 -1.45
CA MET A 163 4.19 -16.40 -1.31
C MET A 163 5.42 -16.91 -2.07
N GLU A 164 5.63 -16.43 -3.30
CA GLU A 164 6.81 -16.79 -4.09
C GLU A 164 8.09 -16.21 -3.49
N ARG A 165 8.08 -14.95 -3.02
CA ARG A 165 9.21 -14.31 -2.35
C ARG A 165 9.65 -15.08 -1.10
N PHE A 166 8.69 -15.60 -0.32
CA PHE A 166 8.94 -16.33 0.92
C PHE A 166 8.91 -17.86 0.77
N LYS A 167 9.02 -18.42 -0.44
CA LYS A 167 9.01 -19.88 -0.65
C LYS A 167 10.05 -20.64 0.17
N ASP A 168 11.19 -20.01 0.45
CA ASP A 168 12.28 -20.57 1.28
C ASP A 168 12.22 -20.11 2.75
N LYS A 169 11.27 -19.25 3.11
CA LYS A 169 11.03 -18.69 4.45
C LYS A 169 9.53 -18.70 4.78
N THR A 170 8.88 -19.84 4.58
CA THR A 170 7.40 -19.95 4.62
C THR A 170 6.77 -19.52 5.94
N GLU A 171 7.50 -19.51 7.05
CA GLU A 171 7.05 -18.98 8.34
C GLU A 171 6.61 -17.50 8.28
N PHE A 172 7.19 -16.71 7.39
CA PHE A 172 6.81 -15.30 7.18
C PHE A 172 5.48 -15.13 6.42
N THR A 173 4.88 -16.23 5.96
CA THR A 173 3.56 -16.22 5.31
C THR A 173 2.39 -16.47 6.28
N LYS A 174 2.67 -16.68 7.57
CA LYS A 174 1.65 -16.81 8.63
C LYS A 174 1.07 -15.44 8.98
N LEU A 175 -0.19 -15.41 9.44
CA LEU A 175 -0.76 -14.17 10.02
C LEU A 175 -0.24 -13.95 11.44
N LEU A 176 -0.23 -15.02 12.23
CA LEU A 176 0.44 -15.05 13.52
C LEU A 176 1.90 -15.41 13.29
N THR A 177 2.76 -14.39 13.24
CA THR A 177 4.21 -14.56 13.09
C THR A 177 4.89 -14.78 14.44
N ASN A 178 6.19 -15.09 14.42
CA ASN A 178 7.08 -14.91 15.57
C ASN A 178 8.22 -14.01 15.13
N GLN A 179 8.25 -12.78 15.64
CA GLN A 179 9.22 -11.76 15.28
C GLN A 179 10.34 -11.60 16.32
N GLU A 180 10.40 -12.47 17.34
CA GLU A 180 11.49 -12.44 18.31
C GLU A 180 12.84 -12.68 17.62
N GLY A 181 13.73 -11.69 17.70
CA GLY A 181 15.06 -11.75 17.06
C GLY A 181 15.04 -11.66 15.54
N VAL A 182 13.90 -11.33 14.92
CA VAL A 182 13.77 -11.11 13.47
C VAL A 182 13.92 -9.63 13.17
N ASP A 183 14.73 -9.30 12.17
CA ASP A 183 14.79 -7.94 11.63
C ASP A 183 13.43 -7.56 11.03
N PRO A 184 12.77 -6.47 11.47
CA PRO A 184 11.51 -6.03 10.89
C PRO A 184 11.51 -5.93 9.35
N ASP A 185 12.65 -5.57 8.73
CA ASP A 185 12.77 -5.48 7.28
C ASP A 185 12.73 -6.84 6.56
N ASP A 186 13.07 -7.92 7.26
CA ASP A 186 13.06 -9.28 6.72
C ASP A 186 11.65 -9.88 6.70
N VAL A 187 10.77 -9.46 7.62
CA VAL A 187 9.38 -9.93 7.74
C VAL A 187 8.36 -8.99 7.11
N TYR A 188 8.68 -7.69 6.97
CA TYR A 188 7.81 -6.71 6.33
C TYR A 188 7.41 -7.14 4.90
N SER A 189 6.10 -7.20 4.68
CA SER A 189 5.47 -7.73 3.47
C SER A 189 4.00 -7.36 3.41
N GLN A 190 3.35 -7.71 2.30
CA GLN A 190 1.89 -7.58 2.14
C GLN A 190 1.10 -8.71 2.83
N VAL A 191 1.75 -9.71 3.44
CA VAL A 191 1.08 -10.84 4.08
C VAL A 191 0.07 -10.42 5.16
N PRO A 192 0.43 -9.63 6.20
CA PRO A 192 -0.51 -9.27 7.27
C PRO A 192 -1.71 -8.44 6.75
N TYR A 193 -1.50 -7.66 5.69
CA TYR A 193 -2.54 -6.87 5.02
C TYR A 193 -3.50 -7.78 4.24
N GLU A 194 -2.96 -8.53 3.28
CA GLU A 194 -3.77 -9.19 2.26
C GLU A 194 -4.30 -10.55 2.72
N LYS A 195 -3.49 -11.34 3.43
CA LYS A 195 -4.00 -12.58 4.04
C LYS A 195 -4.94 -12.27 5.20
N GLY A 196 -4.69 -11.16 5.91
CA GLY A 196 -5.58 -10.67 6.98
C GLY A 196 -6.93 -10.24 6.41
N PHE A 197 -6.91 -9.45 5.33
CA PHE A 197 -8.11 -9.13 4.56
C PHE A 197 -8.85 -10.39 4.10
N GLN A 198 -8.16 -11.35 3.47
CA GLN A 198 -8.77 -12.59 2.97
C GLN A 198 -9.43 -13.39 4.08
N PHE A 199 -8.87 -13.38 5.29
CA PHE A 199 -9.47 -14.03 6.45
C PHE A 199 -10.79 -13.36 6.86
N LEU A 200 -10.78 -12.04 7.02
CA LEU A 200 -11.99 -11.28 7.37
C LEU A 200 -13.06 -11.40 6.27
N TRP A 201 -12.65 -11.37 5.01
CA TRP A 201 -13.54 -11.56 3.88
C TRP A 201 -14.07 -12.99 3.78
N ARG A 202 -13.30 -14.01 4.20
CA ARG A 202 -13.79 -15.39 4.34
C ARG A 202 -14.87 -15.51 5.41
N ILE A 203 -14.71 -14.82 6.55
CA ILE A 203 -15.72 -14.76 7.61
C ILE A 203 -16.98 -14.05 7.08
N GLU A 204 -16.84 -12.89 6.45
CA GLU A 204 -17.96 -12.16 5.83
C GLU A 204 -18.75 -13.05 4.86
N ARG A 205 -18.07 -13.77 3.97
CA ARG A 205 -18.71 -14.69 3.02
C ARG A 205 -19.43 -15.85 3.71
N GLN A 206 -18.96 -16.30 4.88
CA GLN A 206 -19.59 -17.37 5.64
C GLN A 206 -20.91 -16.93 6.27
N ILE A 207 -20.94 -15.73 6.86
CA ILE A 207 -22.07 -15.29 7.70
C ILE A 207 -22.94 -14.23 7.05
N GLY A 208 -22.52 -13.70 5.90
CA GLY A 208 -23.14 -12.60 5.20
C GLY A 208 -22.72 -11.24 5.75
N ARG A 209 -22.57 -10.26 4.86
CA ARG A 209 -22.16 -8.89 5.18
C ARG A 209 -22.98 -8.23 6.30
N PRO A 210 -24.32 -8.32 6.34
CA PRO A 210 -25.08 -7.69 7.43
C PRO A 210 -24.71 -8.25 8.82
N ALA A 211 -24.47 -9.55 8.94
CA ALA A 211 -24.05 -10.16 10.20
C ALA A 211 -22.60 -9.79 10.55
N PHE A 212 -21.73 -9.69 9.54
CA PHE A 212 -20.35 -9.26 9.73
C PHE A 212 -20.24 -7.78 10.12
N ASP A 213 -21.06 -6.89 9.57
CA ASP A 213 -21.14 -5.49 9.96
C ASP A 213 -21.54 -5.34 11.44
N GLU A 214 -22.51 -6.13 11.89
CA GLU A 214 -22.89 -6.16 13.31
C GLU A 214 -21.81 -6.76 14.20
N PHE A 215 -21.07 -7.77 13.71
CA PHE A 215 -19.89 -8.30 14.40
C PHE A 215 -18.79 -7.23 14.56
N LEU A 216 -18.48 -6.47 13.50
CA LEU A 216 -17.46 -5.42 13.54
C LEU A 216 -17.81 -4.31 14.53
N LYS A 217 -19.07 -3.86 14.59
CA LYS A 217 -19.52 -2.88 15.60
C LYS A 217 -19.32 -3.40 17.01
N LYS A 218 -19.66 -4.67 17.28
CA LYS A 218 -19.43 -5.29 18.59
C LYS A 218 -17.95 -5.43 18.91
N TYR A 219 -17.13 -5.82 17.94
CA TYR A 219 -15.67 -5.93 18.07
C TYR A 219 -15.04 -4.59 18.44
N ILE A 220 -15.39 -3.53 17.70
CA ILE A 220 -14.91 -2.17 17.98
C ILE A 220 -15.37 -1.70 19.36
N ALA A 221 -16.65 -1.85 19.70
CA ALA A 221 -17.16 -1.47 21.00
C ALA A 221 -16.49 -2.23 22.17
N ALA A 222 -16.19 -3.51 21.99
CA ALA A 222 -15.61 -4.36 23.04
C ALA A 222 -14.13 -4.06 23.32
N PHE A 223 -13.36 -3.73 22.28
CA PHE A 223 -11.90 -3.57 22.38
C PHE A 223 -11.42 -2.14 22.18
N LYS A 224 -12.33 -1.16 22.12
CA LYS A 224 -12.01 0.27 22.05
C LYS A 224 -11.02 0.67 23.14
N PHE A 225 -9.93 1.31 22.74
CA PHE A 225 -8.78 1.73 23.55
C PHE A 225 -8.05 0.59 24.26
N GLN A 226 -8.03 -0.61 23.69
CA GLN A 226 -7.32 -1.77 24.22
C GLN A 226 -6.31 -2.32 23.23
N SER A 227 -5.32 -3.04 23.76
CA SER A 227 -4.41 -3.86 22.96
C SER A 227 -4.79 -5.34 23.07
N ILE A 228 -4.93 -6.02 21.93
CA ILE A 228 -5.40 -7.41 21.87
C ILE A 228 -4.42 -8.32 21.12
N ASP A 229 -4.47 -9.60 21.41
CA ASP A 229 -3.78 -10.64 20.65
C ASP A 229 -4.75 -11.45 19.77
N THR A 230 -4.19 -12.27 18.87
CA THR A 230 -4.96 -13.12 17.95
C THR A 230 -5.93 -14.01 18.70
N TYR A 231 -5.56 -14.54 19.87
CA TYR A 231 -6.40 -15.46 20.63
C TYR A 231 -7.63 -14.75 21.22
N MET A 232 -7.45 -13.54 21.76
CA MET A 232 -8.56 -12.69 22.20
C MET A 232 -9.55 -12.42 21.05
N PHE A 233 -9.06 -12.12 19.84
CA PHE A 233 -9.92 -11.98 18.67
C PHE A 233 -10.67 -13.27 18.34
N LEU A 234 -9.98 -14.41 18.29
CA LEU A 234 -10.60 -15.70 17.95
C LEU A 234 -11.66 -16.13 18.99
N ASP A 235 -11.42 -15.88 20.27
CA ASP A 235 -12.40 -16.17 21.32
C ASP A 235 -13.62 -15.25 21.21
N PHE A 236 -13.40 -13.96 20.94
CA PHE A 236 -14.48 -13.03 20.67
C PHE A 236 -15.31 -13.43 19.44
N LEU A 237 -14.64 -13.89 18.37
CA LEU A 237 -15.26 -14.39 17.15
C LEU A 237 -16.17 -15.59 17.45
N LYS A 238 -15.67 -16.60 18.18
CA LYS A 238 -16.46 -17.80 18.54
C LYS A 238 -17.68 -17.47 19.39
N VAL A 239 -17.55 -16.52 20.33
CA VAL A 239 -18.67 -16.10 21.19
C VAL A 239 -19.75 -15.36 20.39
N ASN A 240 -19.36 -14.50 19.46
CA ASN A 240 -20.29 -13.66 18.70
C ASN A 240 -20.79 -14.30 17.40
N VAL A 241 -20.12 -15.36 16.94
CA VAL A 241 -20.46 -16.15 15.75
C VAL A 241 -20.36 -17.65 16.10
N PRO A 242 -21.28 -18.19 16.91
CA PRO A 242 -21.16 -19.55 17.42
C PRO A 242 -21.11 -20.60 16.31
N GLY A 243 -20.12 -21.50 16.37
CA GLY A 243 -19.94 -22.58 15.42
C GLY A 243 -19.11 -22.22 14.18
N ILE A 244 -18.60 -20.99 14.08
CA ILE A 244 -17.72 -20.56 12.99
C ILE A 244 -16.49 -21.45 12.82
N GLU A 245 -15.96 -22.01 13.92
CA GLU A 245 -14.83 -22.93 13.94
C GLU A 245 -15.11 -24.29 13.28
N LYS A 246 -16.39 -24.60 13.00
CA LYS A 246 -16.78 -25.80 12.23
C LYS A 246 -16.80 -25.53 10.73
N GLU A 247 -16.89 -24.26 10.35
CA GLU A 247 -17.03 -23.80 8.96
C GLU A 247 -15.72 -23.24 8.39
N ILE A 248 -14.86 -22.71 9.26
CA ILE A 248 -13.57 -22.12 8.93
C ILE A 248 -12.52 -22.71 9.87
N ASP A 249 -11.45 -23.26 9.29
CA ASP A 249 -10.29 -23.69 10.07
C ASP A 249 -9.49 -22.46 10.53
N LEU A 250 -9.87 -21.92 11.69
CA LEU A 250 -9.27 -20.72 12.27
C LEU A 250 -7.76 -20.87 12.46
N LYS A 251 -7.27 -22.10 12.73
CA LYS A 251 -5.85 -22.36 12.93
C LYS A 251 -5.08 -22.30 11.62
N ILE A 252 -5.62 -22.86 10.54
CA ILE A 252 -4.99 -22.74 9.21
C ILE A 252 -4.90 -21.26 8.79
N TRP A 253 -5.95 -20.47 9.04
CA TRP A 253 -5.94 -19.05 8.70
C TRP A 253 -4.89 -18.26 9.49
N THR A 254 -4.74 -18.50 10.80
CA THR A 254 -3.82 -17.72 11.64
C THR A 254 -2.39 -18.27 11.64
N GLU A 255 -2.22 -19.57 11.82
CA GLU A 255 -0.93 -20.23 12.04
C GLU A 255 -0.42 -21.02 10.82
N GLY A 256 -1.26 -21.24 9.82
CA GLY A 256 -0.89 -21.95 8.59
C GLY A 256 -0.01 -21.09 7.68
N THR A 257 0.94 -21.73 6.99
CA THR A 257 1.75 -21.09 5.93
C THR A 257 0.99 -21.10 4.59
N GLY A 258 1.40 -20.25 3.66
CA GLY A 258 0.78 -20.14 2.35
C GLY A 258 -0.59 -19.48 2.38
N ILE A 259 -1.31 -19.54 1.27
CA ILE A 259 -2.70 -19.10 1.16
C ILE A 259 -3.61 -20.29 1.52
N PRO A 260 -4.53 -20.15 2.50
CA PRO A 260 -5.50 -21.20 2.84
C PRO A 260 -6.33 -21.64 1.63
N PHE A 261 -6.67 -22.93 1.57
CA PHE A 261 -7.37 -23.52 0.41
C PHE A 261 -8.80 -22.98 0.20
N ASP A 262 -9.41 -22.40 1.24
CA ASP A 262 -10.73 -21.79 1.21
C ASP A 262 -10.68 -20.25 1.06
N ALA A 263 -9.49 -19.68 0.88
CA ALA A 263 -9.33 -18.32 0.37
C ALA A 263 -9.92 -18.21 -1.04
N MET A 264 -10.36 -17.01 -1.44
CA MET A 264 -10.99 -16.81 -2.73
C MET A 264 -10.20 -15.84 -3.57
N GLU A 265 -9.75 -16.34 -4.73
CA GLU A 265 -9.26 -15.49 -5.78
C GLU A 265 -10.40 -14.56 -6.26
N PRO A 266 -10.25 -13.24 -6.11
CA PRO A 266 -11.27 -12.28 -6.46
C PRO A 266 -11.43 -12.18 -7.98
N VAL A 267 -12.62 -11.75 -8.42
CA VAL A 267 -12.90 -11.45 -9.82
C VAL A 267 -13.05 -9.94 -9.99
N SER A 268 -12.15 -9.33 -10.78
CA SER A 268 -12.28 -7.96 -11.24
C SER A 268 -12.27 -7.91 -12.77
N ASN A 269 -13.32 -7.31 -13.35
CA ASN A 269 -13.42 -7.13 -14.81
C ASN A 269 -12.36 -6.15 -15.32
N ILE A 270 -12.10 -5.09 -14.55
CA ILE A 270 -11.05 -4.10 -14.87
C ILE A 270 -9.69 -4.79 -14.90
N TYR A 271 -9.36 -5.55 -13.84
CA TYR A 271 -8.11 -6.30 -13.75
C TYR A 271 -7.95 -7.26 -14.94
N LYS A 272 -8.96 -8.09 -15.21
CA LYS A 272 -8.93 -9.06 -16.33
C LYS A 272 -8.72 -8.37 -17.68
N LYS A 273 -9.39 -7.24 -17.92
CA LYS A 273 -9.25 -6.47 -19.16
C LYS A 273 -7.83 -5.93 -19.32
N ILE A 274 -7.26 -5.33 -18.28
CA ILE A 274 -5.91 -4.75 -18.31
C ILE A 274 -4.85 -5.84 -18.51
N VAL A 275 -4.95 -6.95 -17.79
CA VAL A 275 -4.03 -8.08 -17.96
C VAL A 275 -4.16 -8.72 -19.34
N SER A 276 -5.36 -8.75 -19.93
CA SER A 276 -5.54 -9.18 -21.33
C SER A 276 -4.77 -8.27 -22.29
N LEU A 277 -4.91 -6.95 -22.16
CA LEU A 277 -4.19 -5.98 -22.99
C LEU A 277 -2.67 -6.06 -22.80
N ALA A 278 -2.19 -6.30 -21.58
CA ALA A 278 -0.77 -6.52 -21.31
C ALA A 278 -0.24 -7.80 -21.98
N ASN A 279 -1.06 -8.85 -22.07
CA ASN A 279 -0.69 -10.08 -22.78
C ASN A 279 -0.67 -9.92 -24.30
N GLU A 280 -1.51 -9.05 -24.87
CA GLU A 280 -1.49 -8.72 -26.31
C GLU A 280 -0.20 -8.01 -26.73
N PHE A 281 0.51 -7.37 -25.79
CA PHE A 281 1.81 -6.76 -26.05
C PHE A 281 2.85 -7.78 -26.56
N LYS A 282 2.74 -9.05 -26.15
CA LYS A 282 3.58 -10.16 -26.66
C LYS A 282 3.46 -10.35 -28.17
N GLN A 283 2.33 -9.93 -28.75
CA GLN A 283 2.01 -10.03 -30.16
C GLN A 283 2.30 -8.71 -30.90
N GLY A 284 2.92 -7.73 -30.23
CA GLY A 284 3.23 -6.41 -30.80
C GLY A 284 2.07 -5.43 -30.77
N ARG A 285 0.93 -5.75 -30.13
CA ARG A 285 -0.21 -4.85 -29.99
C ARG A 285 -0.12 -4.08 -28.68
N MET A 286 0.03 -2.76 -28.78
CA MET A 286 -0.22 -1.83 -27.68
C MET A 286 -1.72 -1.48 -27.64
N PRO A 287 -2.29 -1.18 -26.46
CA PRO A 287 -3.66 -0.67 -26.39
C PRO A 287 -3.78 0.62 -27.22
N SER A 288 -4.99 1.02 -27.56
CA SER A 288 -5.32 2.29 -28.20
C SER A 288 -5.52 3.40 -27.16
N GLU A 289 -5.49 4.66 -27.60
CA GLU A 289 -5.77 5.82 -26.72
C GLU A 289 -7.18 5.75 -26.13
N GLU A 290 -8.15 5.21 -26.87
CA GLU A 290 -9.51 5.00 -26.40
C GLU A 290 -9.60 3.90 -25.32
N GLU A 291 -8.84 2.82 -25.47
CA GLU A 291 -8.82 1.72 -24.49
C GLU A 291 -8.25 2.13 -23.13
N VAL A 292 -7.36 3.12 -23.12
CA VAL A 292 -6.69 3.65 -21.90
C VAL A 292 -7.19 5.02 -21.47
N ALA A 293 -8.21 5.58 -22.14
CA ALA A 293 -8.66 6.96 -21.90
C ALA A 293 -9.11 7.22 -20.45
N ASN A 294 -9.61 6.18 -19.77
CA ASN A 294 -10.09 6.24 -18.39
C ASN A 294 -9.12 5.55 -17.41
N TRP A 295 -7.89 5.24 -17.83
CA TRP A 295 -6.91 4.67 -16.92
C TRP A 295 -6.33 5.75 -16.02
N HIS A 296 -6.35 5.47 -14.72
CA HIS A 296 -5.63 6.24 -13.72
C HIS A 296 -4.30 5.57 -13.43
N GLY A 297 -3.58 6.07 -12.42
CA GLY A 297 -2.27 5.55 -12.07
C GLY A 297 -2.24 4.05 -11.78
N GLN A 298 -3.28 3.54 -11.12
CA GLN A 298 -3.37 2.14 -10.74
C GLN A 298 -3.54 1.22 -11.94
N GLU A 299 -4.38 1.58 -12.92
CA GLU A 299 -4.56 0.80 -14.14
C GLU A 299 -3.29 0.78 -15.00
N TRP A 300 -2.58 1.91 -15.07
CA TRP A 300 -1.30 2.00 -15.74
C TRP A 300 -0.21 1.19 -15.05
N GLU A 301 -0.09 1.29 -13.72
CA GLU A 301 0.82 0.46 -12.90
C GLU A 301 0.54 -1.03 -13.18
N LEU A 302 -0.73 -1.44 -13.09
CA LEU A 302 -1.15 -2.83 -13.34
C LEU A 302 -0.80 -3.29 -14.77
N TYR A 303 -1.01 -2.45 -15.78
CA TYR A 303 -0.64 -2.78 -17.16
C TYR A 303 0.86 -3.02 -17.30
N LEU A 304 1.68 -2.11 -16.76
CA LEU A 304 3.13 -2.13 -16.86
C LEU A 304 3.74 -3.33 -16.12
N GLU A 305 3.23 -3.66 -14.93
CA GLU A 305 3.68 -4.81 -14.15
C GLU A 305 3.32 -6.16 -14.78
N ASN A 306 2.29 -6.19 -15.64
CA ASN A 306 1.86 -7.41 -16.33
C ASN A 306 2.41 -7.52 -17.76
N LEU A 307 3.25 -6.58 -18.20
CA LEU A 307 3.99 -6.72 -19.44
C LEU A 307 4.95 -7.93 -19.39
N PRO A 308 5.35 -8.46 -20.56
CA PRO A 308 6.29 -9.58 -20.61
C PRO A 308 7.60 -9.25 -19.88
N LYS A 309 8.20 -10.23 -19.20
CA LYS A 309 9.50 -10.04 -18.51
C LYS A 309 10.65 -9.66 -19.45
N SER A 310 10.52 -9.96 -20.75
CA SER A 310 11.48 -9.63 -21.79
C SER A 310 10.78 -8.72 -22.80
N VAL A 311 11.16 -7.45 -22.78
CA VAL A 311 10.71 -6.41 -23.71
C VAL A 311 11.96 -5.78 -24.32
N GLU A 312 11.93 -5.55 -25.63
CA GLU A 312 13.05 -4.91 -26.35
C GLU A 312 13.10 -3.41 -26.03
N ALA A 313 14.30 -2.82 -26.00
CA ALA A 313 14.46 -1.38 -25.72
C ALA A 313 13.65 -0.50 -26.69
N SER A 314 13.54 -0.90 -27.96
CA SER A 314 12.72 -0.18 -28.96
C SER A 314 11.23 -0.20 -28.64
N GLN A 315 10.72 -1.25 -28.00
CA GLN A 315 9.32 -1.35 -27.58
C GLN A 315 9.05 -0.46 -26.36
N VAL A 316 10.03 -0.32 -25.45
CA VAL A 316 9.96 0.61 -24.32
C VAL A 316 9.87 2.06 -24.83
N THR A 317 10.77 2.45 -25.74
CA THR A 317 10.78 3.80 -26.33
C THR A 317 9.48 4.06 -27.11
N ALA A 318 8.94 3.07 -27.83
CA ALA A 318 7.67 3.20 -28.55
C ALA A 318 6.47 3.36 -27.60
N LEU A 319 6.46 2.64 -26.47
CA LEU A 319 5.42 2.77 -25.45
C LEU A 319 5.42 4.18 -24.84
N ASP A 320 6.59 4.68 -24.48
CA ASP A 320 6.74 6.01 -23.90
C ASP A 320 6.46 7.13 -24.90
N SER A 321 6.87 6.96 -26.17
CA SER A 321 6.55 7.93 -27.23
C SER A 321 5.04 8.11 -27.40
N ARG A 322 4.26 7.06 -27.11
CA ARG A 322 2.81 7.08 -27.21
C ARG A 322 2.13 7.63 -25.96
N TYR A 323 2.60 7.23 -24.77
CA TYR A 323 1.88 7.47 -23.52
C TYR A 323 2.58 8.39 -22.52
N ARG A 324 3.83 8.79 -22.81
CA ARG A 324 4.65 9.69 -21.99
C ARG A 324 4.74 9.26 -20.52
N LEU A 325 4.92 7.95 -20.31
CA LEU A 325 4.93 7.30 -19.00
C LEU A 325 6.13 7.75 -18.15
N SER A 326 7.27 8.00 -18.79
CA SER A 326 8.47 8.51 -18.16
C SER A 326 8.30 9.91 -17.56
N GLU A 327 7.35 10.69 -18.10
CA GLU A 327 7.01 12.04 -17.66
C GLU A 327 5.83 12.07 -16.68
N SER A 328 5.25 10.92 -16.32
CA SER A 328 4.08 10.84 -15.45
C SER A 328 4.32 11.55 -14.11
N LYS A 329 3.32 12.29 -13.64
CA LYS A 329 3.34 12.87 -12.29
C LYS A 329 2.98 11.86 -11.21
N ASP A 330 2.32 10.77 -11.60
CA ASP A 330 2.08 9.64 -10.73
C ASP A 330 3.35 8.76 -10.67
N TYR A 331 3.95 8.70 -9.49
CA TYR A 331 5.17 7.91 -9.28
C TYR A 331 4.92 6.41 -9.39
N GLU A 332 3.70 5.91 -9.18
CA GLU A 332 3.37 4.50 -9.41
C GLU A 332 3.59 4.14 -10.89
N VAL A 333 3.06 4.95 -11.79
CA VAL A 333 3.22 4.79 -13.25
C VAL A 333 4.66 4.99 -13.68
N LYS A 334 5.28 6.08 -13.23
CA LYS A 334 6.66 6.41 -13.61
C LYS A 334 7.61 5.31 -13.17
N VAL A 335 7.49 4.84 -11.93
CA VAL A 335 8.41 3.82 -11.38
C VAL A 335 8.18 2.47 -12.04
N ALA A 336 6.93 2.04 -12.27
CA ALA A 336 6.65 0.82 -13.01
C ALA A 336 7.26 0.85 -14.42
N PHE A 337 7.14 1.99 -15.12
CA PHE A 337 7.77 2.18 -16.43
C PHE A 337 9.30 2.17 -16.36
N LEU A 338 9.90 2.84 -15.38
CA LEU A 338 11.36 2.88 -15.23
C LEU A 338 11.94 1.51 -14.86
N GLN A 339 11.23 0.70 -14.07
CA GLN A 339 11.61 -0.69 -13.83
C GLN A 339 11.64 -1.51 -15.12
N LEU A 340 10.62 -1.36 -15.97
CA LEU A 340 10.59 -1.97 -17.29
C LEU A 340 11.78 -1.52 -18.14
N ALA A 341 12.06 -0.21 -18.19
CA ALA A 341 13.18 0.35 -18.94
C ALA A 341 14.54 -0.20 -18.49
N ILE A 342 14.76 -0.33 -17.17
CA ILE A 342 15.97 -0.94 -16.60
C ILE A 342 16.03 -2.44 -16.96
N GLY A 343 14.92 -3.16 -16.83
CA GLY A 343 14.82 -4.58 -17.20
C GLY A 343 15.16 -4.84 -18.67
N SER A 344 14.77 -3.92 -19.55
CA SER A 344 15.04 -3.91 -20.99
C SER A 344 16.39 -3.30 -21.39
N ARG A 345 17.20 -2.82 -20.44
CA ARG A 345 18.47 -2.11 -20.67
C ARG A 345 18.35 -0.92 -21.62
N CYS A 346 17.23 -0.19 -21.53
CA CYS A 346 16.98 1.01 -22.31
C CYS A 346 17.69 2.20 -21.65
N SER A 347 18.96 2.43 -22.01
CA SER A 347 19.82 3.45 -21.37
C SER A 347 19.35 4.89 -21.59
N GLU A 348 18.49 5.15 -22.58
CA GLU A 348 17.85 6.45 -22.81
C GLU A 348 17.14 6.99 -21.55
N TYR A 349 16.64 6.10 -20.69
CA TYR A 349 15.89 6.45 -19.50
C TYR A 349 16.75 6.56 -18.23
N TYR A 350 18.05 6.27 -18.25
CA TYR A 350 18.87 6.22 -17.03
C TYR A 350 18.99 7.60 -16.36
N ASN A 351 18.99 8.69 -17.13
CA ASN A 351 18.94 10.04 -16.56
C ASN A 351 17.63 10.29 -15.77
N ILE A 352 16.52 9.71 -16.23
CA ILE A 352 15.22 9.82 -15.57
C ILE A 352 15.17 8.90 -14.34
N VAL A 353 15.80 7.72 -14.39
CA VAL A 353 16.01 6.86 -13.21
C VAL A 353 16.80 7.60 -12.13
N GLU A 354 17.94 8.20 -12.48
CA GLU A 354 18.78 8.95 -11.54
C GLU A 354 18.02 10.13 -10.91
N LYS A 355 17.33 10.91 -11.75
CA LYS A 355 16.52 12.03 -11.27
C LYS A 355 15.43 11.55 -10.30
N THR A 356 14.72 10.48 -10.67
CA THR A 356 13.65 9.92 -9.84
C THR A 356 14.18 9.45 -8.49
N LEU A 357 15.29 8.70 -8.47
CA LEU A 357 15.93 8.23 -7.23
C LEU A 357 16.35 9.41 -6.34
N LYS A 358 16.83 10.52 -6.91
CA LYS A 358 17.22 11.72 -6.14
C LYS A 358 16.05 12.58 -5.65
N GLU A 359 14.84 12.39 -6.20
CA GLU A 359 13.67 13.22 -5.88
C GLU A 359 12.74 12.60 -4.83
N VAL A 360 12.80 11.28 -4.60
CA VAL A 360 11.89 10.58 -3.67
C VAL A 360 12.64 9.77 -2.63
N GLY A 361 12.06 9.67 -1.43
CA GLY A 361 12.55 8.83 -0.34
C GLY A 361 11.70 7.59 -0.06
N ARG A 362 10.52 7.47 -0.70
CA ARG A 362 9.57 6.40 -0.43
C ARG A 362 10.13 5.04 -0.84
N MET A 363 10.16 4.09 0.10
CA MET A 363 10.73 2.76 -0.14
C MET A 363 9.98 1.96 -1.21
N LYS A 364 8.67 2.22 -1.40
CA LYS A 364 7.87 1.65 -2.50
C LYS A 364 8.51 1.93 -3.87
N TYR A 365 9.24 3.04 -4.02
CA TYR A 365 9.89 3.42 -5.27
C TYR A 365 11.38 3.10 -5.30
N LEU A 366 12.09 3.40 -4.20
CA LEU A 366 13.52 3.17 -4.11
C LEU A 366 13.85 1.67 -4.24
N ARG A 367 13.15 0.81 -3.49
CA ARG A 367 13.43 -0.62 -3.45
C ARG A 367 13.41 -1.24 -4.84
N PRO A 368 12.30 -1.19 -5.61
CA PRO A 368 12.28 -1.88 -6.88
C PRO A 368 13.16 -1.23 -7.97
N LEU A 369 13.42 0.08 -7.94
CA LEU A 369 14.39 0.69 -8.87
C LEU A 369 15.83 0.25 -8.60
N TYR A 370 16.28 0.31 -7.33
CA TYR A 370 17.62 -0.19 -6.98
C TYR A 370 17.74 -1.69 -7.23
N THR A 371 16.73 -2.47 -6.86
CA THR A 371 16.68 -3.91 -7.14
C THR A 371 16.76 -4.19 -8.65
N ALA A 372 16.00 -3.47 -9.48
CA ALA A 372 16.07 -3.63 -10.94
C ALA A 372 17.46 -3.34 -11.51
N LEU A 373 18.19 -2.36 -10.95
CA LEU A 373 19.54 -2.02 -11.39
C LEU A 373 20.56 -3.12 -11.05
N VAL A 374 20.44 -3.78 -9.89
CA VAL A 374 21.48 -4.70 -9.39
C VAL A 374 21.15 -6.19 -9.53
N GLN A 375 19.87 -6.57 -9.58
CA GLN A 375 19.42 -7.96 -9.61
C GLN A 375 19.42 -8.53 -11.03
N GLY A 376 19.89 -9.77 -11.20
CA GLY A 376 19.82 -10.55 -12.45
C GLY A 376 21.03 -11.45 -12.70
N ASN A 377 20.90 -12.42 -13.61
CA ASN A 377 21.94 -13.41 -13.95
C ASN A 377 22.89 -12.97 -15.08
N VAL A 378 22.67 -11.78 -15.65
CA VAL A 378 23.47 -11.20 -16.74
C VAL A 378 24.47 -10.20 -16.15
N LYS A 379 25.63 -10.00 -16.80
CA LYS A 379 26.63 -8.99 -16.42
C LYS A 379 26.05 -7.56 -16.49
N LYS A 380 25.45 -7.10 -15.39
CA LYS A 380 24.92 -5.73 -15.17
C LYS A 380 25.96 -4.78 -14.55
N GLU A 381 27.22 -4.86 -14.98
CA GLU A 381 28.31 -4.15 -14.30
C GLU A 381 28.14 -2.62 -14.37
N GLU A 382 27.69 -2.11 -15.52
CA GLU A 382 27.45 -0.67 -15.73
C GLU A 382 26.27 -0.18 -14.86
N GLU A 383 25.19 -0.95 -14.80
CA GLU A 383 24.01 -0.63 -13.99
C GLU A 383 24.31 -0.69 -12.47
N LYS A 384 25.18 -1.61 -12.05
CA LYS A 384 25.67 -1.72 -10.67
C LYS A 384 26.53 -0.53 -10.27
N ILE A 385 27.49 -0.14 -11.12
CA ILE A 385 28.32 1.07 -10.90
C ILE A 385 27.41 2.31 -10.86
N PHE A 386 26.44 2.39 -11.77
CA PHE A 386 25.46 3.46 -11.78
C PHE A 386 24.64 3.51 -10.48
N ALA A 387 24.12 2.38 -10.00
CA ALA A 387 23.38 2.29 -8.75
C ALA A 387 24.20 2.75 -7.55
N GLN A 388 25.46 2.30 -7.43
CA GLN A 388 26.38 2.71 -6.36
C GLN A 388 26.64 4.22 -6.39
N ARG A 389 26.91 4.78 -7.58
CA ARG A 389 27.15 6.22 -7.74
C ARG A 389 25.91 7.02 -7.34
N VAL A 390 24.73 6.69 -7.88
CA VAL A 390 23.49 7.41 -7.57
C VAL A 390 23.17 7.30 -6.09
N PHE A 391 23.34 6.13 -5.47
CA PHE A 391 23.15 5.98 -4.03
C PHE A 391 24.13 6.84 -3.24
N SER A 392 25.42 6.82 -3.56
CA SER A 392 26.43 7.66 -2.88
C SER A 392 26.09 9.15 -2.94
N GLU A 393 25.49 9.61 -4.03
CA GLU A 393 25.10 11.02 -4.22
C GLU A 393 23.78 11.37 -3.51
N ALA A 394 22.83 10.43 -3.43
CA ALA A 394 21.49 10.65 -2.86
C ALA A 394 21.39 10.28 -1.37
N ARG A 395 22.33 9.48 -0.84
CA ARG A 395 22.26 8.83 0.47
C ARG A 395 21.86 9.79 1.60
N GLU A 396 22.53 10.94 1.68
CA GLU A 396 22.33 11.93 2.75
C GLU A 396 20.98 12.65 2.66
N THR A 397 20.24 12.49 1.56
CA THR A 397 18.88 13.06 1.38
C THR A 397 17.78 12.05 1.72
N TYR A 398 18.11 10.76 1.85
CA TYR A 398 17.16 9.73 2.25
C TYR A 398 16.99 9.67 3.77
N HIS A 399 15.80 9.23 4.19
CA HIS A 399 15.57 8.83 5.57
C HIS A 399 16.49 7.65 5.97
N PRO A 400 17.00 7.57 7.22
CA PRO A 400 17.90 6.49 7.65
C PRO A 400 17.38 5.07 7.40
N ILE A 401 16.07 4.83 7.56
CA ILE A 401 15.44 3.54 7.22
C ILE A 401 15.59 3.24 5.72
N ALA A 402 15.31 4.23 4.86
CA ALA A 402 15.48 4.06 3.42
C ALA A 402 16.96 3.84 3.04
N GLN A 403 17.91 4.50 3.72
CA GLN A 403 19.34 4.24 3.57
C GLN A 403 19.66 2.76 3.86
N GLY A 404 19.23 2.25 5.02
CA GLY A 404 19.48 0.86 5.42
C GLY A 404 18.90 -0.17 4.43
N VAL A 405 17.69 0.08 3.92
CA VAL A 405 17.08 -0.79 2.90
C VAL A 405 17.89 -0.79 1.61
N VAL A 406 18.32 0.37 1.11
CA VAL A 406 19.11 0.45 -0.12
C VAL A 406 20.49 -0.17 0.09
N GLU A 407 21.15 0.06 1.22
CA GLU A 407 22.42 -0.58 1.60
C GLU A 407 22.29 -2.12 1.62
N SER A 408 21.18 -2.65 2.17
CA SER A 408 20.87 -4.09 2.16
C SER A 408 20.70 -4.64 0.73
N ILE A 409 20.03 -3.90 -0.17
CA ILE A 409 19.89 -4.30 -1.58
C ILE A 409 21.26 -4.34 -2.28
N LEU A 410 22.06 -3.29 -2.12
CA LEU A 410 23.37 -3.18 -2.78
C LEU A 410 24.32 -4.27 -2.26
N SER A 411 24.40 -4.47 -0.95
CA SER A 411 25.28 -5.50 -0.35
C SER A 411 24.92 -6.94 -0.72
N LYS A 412 23.65 -7.22 -1.05
CA LYS A 412 23.23 -8.56 -1.49
C LYS A 412 23.62 -8.88 -2.94
N HIS A 413 23.88 -7.88 -3.77
CA HIS A 413 23.99 -8.04 -5.22
C HIS A 413 25.29 -7.51 -5.83
N LEU A 414 26.10 -6.79 -5.06
CA LEU A 414 27.43 -6.29 -5.42
C LEU A 414 28.49 -7.11 -4.68
#